data_AF-A0A2H0VAJ7-F1
#
_entry.id   AF-A0A2H0VAJ7-F1
#
_cell.length_a   1.000
_cell.length_b   1.000
_cell.length_c   1.000
_cell.angle_alpha   90.00
_cell.angle_beta   90.00
_cell.angle_gamma   90.00
#
_symmetry.space_group_name_H-M   'P 1'
#
loop_
_entity.id
_entity.type
_entity.pdbx_description
1 polymer ?
#
loop_
_entity_poly.entity_id
_entity_poly.type
_entity_poly.pdbx_seq_one_letter_code
_entity_poly.pdbx_strand_id
1 'polypeptide(L)'
;MKKSFLILVIFLFLGVLVFWKLTKKESVVVGNFRECAEAGSPIMESYPRRCNYGEETFTENIGNELENTDLIYLNTPRPNQVIKSPFIILGEARGGWYFEGNFPVVLTDWNGLIIAEGLAFAKGEWMTTEFVPFEAELAFKTPIYKNNGSLILKKSNPSGLPENDDALEIPVTFAQNGESWTACSGEAKLCPDGSAVGRAGPNCEFAFCPNTGGENILPFDSGVYGTVLLGPICPVIKDPSDPACEDKPYATIVRAIRLGSPKSSPFATVESDKEGGYKLSLPPGEY
;
A
#
# COMPACT_ATOMS: atom_id res chain seq x y z
N MET A 1 11.59 -68.39 2.19
CA MET A 1 10.28 -67.78 1.85
C MET A 1 10.04 -66.43 2.54
N LYS A 2 10.13 -66.31 3.88
CA LYS A 2 9.89 -65.04 4.60
C LYS A 2 10.74 -63.82 4.17
N LYS A 3 12.04 -63.98 3.87
CA LYS A 3 12.91 -62.87 3.42
C LYS A 3 12.53 -62.33 2.03
N SER A 4 12.14 -63.21 1.11
CA SER A 4 11.74 -62.81 -0.24
C SER A 4 10.40 -62.06 -0.25
N PHE A 5 9.49 -62.44 0.66
CA PHE A 5 8.22 -61.74 0.87
C PHE A 5 8.42 -60.32 1.43
N LEU A 6 9.36 -60.16 2.38
CA LEU A 6 9.68 -58.86 2.97
C LEU A 6 10.21 -57.86 1.93
N ILE A 7 11.08 -58.30 1.02
CA ILE A 7 11.66 -57.48 -0.05
C ILE A 7 10.57 -57.01 -1.02
N LEU A 8 9.64 -57.89 -1.39
CA LEU A 8 8.55 -57.58 -2.31
C LEU A 8 7.59 -56.53 -1.73
N VAL A 9 7.30 -56.61 -0.42
CA VAL A 9 6.48 -55.61 0.29
C VAL A 9 7.19 -54.25 0.33
N ILE A 10 8.50 -54.22 0.57
CA ILE A 10 9.28 -52.97 0.58
C ILE A 10 9.27 -52.28 -0.79
N PHE A 11 9.44 -53.04 -1.88
CA PHE A 11 9.37 -52.48 -3.24
C PHE A 11 7.97 -51.96 -3.59
N LEU A 12 6.93 -52.65 -3.15
CA LEU A 12 5.55 -52.22 -3.36
C LEU A 12 5.26 -50.94 -2.57
N PHE A 13 5.76 -50.83 -1.35
CA PHE A 13 5.64 -49.63 -0.51
C PHE A 13 6.43 -48.44 -1.09
N LEU A 14 7.65 -48.68 -1.57
CA LEU A 14 8.43 -47.68 -2.31
C LEU A 14 7.73 -47.23 -3.59
N GLY A 15 7.14 -48.16 -4.35
CA GLY A 15 6.36 -47.86 -5.54
C GLY A 15 5.15 -46.97 -5.22
N VAL A 16 4.42 -47.28 -4.15
CA VAL A 16 3.29 -46.46 -3.68
C VAL A 16 3.77 -45.09 -3.21
N LEU A 17 4.86 -44.99 -2.46
CA LEU A 17 5.43 -43.70 -2.03
C LEU A 17 5.87 -42.83 -3.21
N VAL A 18 6.52 -43.43 -4.22
CA VAL A 18 6.92 -42.72 -5.44
C VAL A 18 5.70 -42.30 -6.25
N PHE A 19 4.70 -43.16 -6.41
CA PHE A 19 3.44 -42.83 -7.08
C PHE A 19 2.67 -41.72 -6.36
N TRP A 20 2.65 -41.75 -5.02
CA TRP A 20 2.02 -40.71 -4.21
C TRP A 20 2.76 -39.37 -4.29
N LYS A 21 4.09 -39.42 -4.38
CA LYS A 21 4.92 -38.24 -4.62
C LYS A 21 4.75 -37.66 -6.04
N LEU A 22 4.53 -38.53 -7.04
CA LEU A 22 4.29 -38.12 -8.45
C LEU A 22 2.88 -37.56 -8.68
N THR A 23 1.91 -37.91 -7.82
CA THR A 23 0.51 -37.48 -7.94
C THR A 23 0.15 -36.25 -7.10
N LYS A 24 1.01 -35.82 -6.16
CA LYS A 24 0.87 -34.51 -5.50
C LYS A 24 1.25 -33.39 -6.47
N LYS A 25 0.30 -32.99 -7.33
CA LYS A 25 0.35 -31.72 -8.04
C LYS A 25 -0.14 -30.64 -7.08
N GLU A 26 0.79 -29.87 -6.54
CA GLU A 26 0.48 -28.74 -5.67
C GLU A 26 -0.29 -27.69 -6.50
N SER A 27 -1.52 -27.38 -6.09
CA SER A 27 -2.35 -26.39 -6.77
C SER A 27 -1.82 -25.00 -6.42
N VAL A 28 -1.25 -24.30 -7.40
CA VAL A 28 -0.88 -22.89 -7.24
C VAL A 28 -2.17 -22.09 -7.08
N VAL A 29 -2.35 -21.51 -5.89
CA VAL A 29 -3.44 -20.55 -5.63
C VAL A 29 -3.02 -19.23 -6.26
N VAL A 30 -3.79 -18.77 -7.24
CA VAL A 30 -3.58 -17.49 -7.94
C VAL A 30 -4.59 -16.51 -7.38
N GLY A 31 -4.12 -15.42 -6.76
CA GLY A 31 -4.97 -14.41 -6.12
C GLY A 31 -4.94 -13.04 -6.79
N ASN A 32 -4.09 -12.81 -7.78
CA ASN A 32 -3.97 -11.51 -8.46
C ASN A 32 -3.47 -11.63 -9.91
N PHE A 33 -3.53 -10.51 -10.64
CA PHE A 33 -3.10 -10.45 -12.05
C PHE A 33 -1.64 -10.86 -12.24
N ARG A 34 -0.74 -10.46 -11.32
CA ARG A 34 0.69 -10.77 -11.42
C ARG A 34 0.93 -12.28 -11.31
N GLU A 35 0.33 -12.92 -10.32
CA GLU A 35 0.39 -14.38 -10.14
C GLU A 35 -0.23 -15.13 -11.32
N CYS A 36 -1.33 -14.62 -11.87
CA CYS A 36 -1.96 -15.18 -13.07
C CYS A 36 -1.00 -15.11 -14.27
N ALA A 37 -0.35 -13.97 -14.47
CA ALA A 37 0.63 -13.79 -15.55
C ALA A 37 1.88 -14.67 -15.33
N GLU A 38 2.40 -14.75 -14.11
CA GLU A 38 3.55 -15.59 -13.75
C GLU A 38 3.25 -17.09 -13.86
N ALA A 39 1.99 -17.50 -13.70
CA ALA A 39 1.52 -18.86 -13.95
C ALA A 39 1.45 -19.23 -15.45
N GLY A 40 1.71 -18.28 -16.36
CA GLY A 40 1.68 -18.50 -17.80
C GLY A 40 0.28 -18.53 -18.40
N SER A 41 -0.72 -17.99 -17.70
CA SER A 41 -2.09 -17.91 -18.16
C SER A 41 -2.27 -16.90 -19.31
N PRO A 42 -3.28 -17.07 -20.19
CA PRO A 42 -3.53 -16.13 -21.28
C PRO A 42 -3.85 -14.72 -20.78
N ILE A 43 -3.14 -13.72 -21.31
CA ILE A 43 -3.39 -12.29 -21.09
C ILE A 43 -4.15 -11.73 -22.30
N MET A 44 -5.27 -11.05 -22.05
CA MET A 44 -6.10 -10.41 -23.06
C MET A 44 -5.47 -9.10 -23.53
N GLU A 45 -5.64 -8.79 -24.82
CA GLU A 45 -5.28 -7.51 -25.43
C GLU A 45 -6.29 -6.40 -25.07
N SER A 46 -6.45 -6.12 -23.79
CA SER A 46 -7.32 -5.05 -23.26
C SER A 46 -6.51 -4.06 -22.43
N TYR A 47 -7.06 -2.85 -22.24
CA TYR A 47 -6.57 -1.88 -21.26
C TYR A 47 -7.67 -1.57 -20.23
N PRO A 48 -7.48 -1.87 -18.93
CA PRO A 48 -6.33 -2.56 -18.33
C PRO A 48 -6.17 -4.00 -18.85
N ARG A 49 -4.98 -4.58 -18.70
CA ARG A 49 -4.76 -5.97 -19.08
C ARG A 49 -5.57 -6.90 -18.18
N ARG A 50 -6.06 -8.00 -18.75
CA ARG A 50 -6.84 -9.01 -18.03
C ARG A 50 -6.21 -10.37 -18.22
N CYS A 51 -6.11 -11.17 -17.17
CA CYS A 51 -5.52 -12.51 -17.19
C CYS A 51 -6.55 -13.54 -16.72
N ASN A 52 -6.73 -14.61 -17.49
CA ASN A 52 -7.70 -15.65 -17.18
C ASN A 52 -7.01 -16.87 -16.58
N TYR A 53 -7.42 -17.30 -15.39
CA TYR A 53 -6.92 -18.51 -14.74
C TYR A 53 -8.08 -19.37 -14.25
N GLY A 54 -8.30 -20.50 -14.91
CA GLY A 54 -9.50 -21.31 -14.69
C GLY A 54 -10.77 -20.55 -15.09
N GLU A 55 -11.69 -20.39 -14.14
CA GLU A 55 -12.94 -19.63 -14.31
C GLU A 55 -12.83 -18.18 -13.82
N GLU A 56 -11.69 -17.78 -13.26
CA GLU A 56 -11.46 -16.45 -12.71
C GLU A 56 -10.73 -15.55 -13.70
N THR A 57 -11.10 -14.27 -13.72
CA THR A 57 -10.41 -13.22 -14.47
C THR A 57 -9.84 -12.20 -13.51
N PHE A 58 -8.53 -11.98 -13.59
CA PHE A 58 -7.81 -10.97 -12.83
C PHE A 58 -7.54 -9.76 -13.71
N THR A 59 -7.86 -8.57 -13.22
CA THR A 59 -7.58 -7.30 -13.90
C THR A 59 -6.31 -6.68 -13.33
N GLU A 60 -5.45 -6.16 -14.19
CA GLU A 60 -4.26 -5.42 -13.79
C GLU A 60 -4.64 -4.16 -13.00
N ASN A 61 -3.97 -3.94 -11.86
CA ASN A 61 -4.11 -2.70 -11.10
C ASN A 61 -3.37 -1.58 -11.83
N ILE A 62 -4.11 -0.54 -12.25
CA ILE A 62 -3.57 0.66 -12.90
C ILE A 62 -3.76 1.93 -12.07
N GLY A 63 -4.14 1.79 -10.79
CA GLY A 63 -4.54 2.92 -9.95
C GLY A 63 -5.82 3.57 -10.49
N ASN A 64 -5.86 4.91 -10.49
CA ASN A 64 -7.01 5.69 -10.94
C ASN A 64 -6.79 6.35 -12.32
N GLU A 65 -5.90 5.79 -13.15
CA GLU A 65 -5.54 6.40 -14.44
C GLU A 65 -6.75 6.68 -15.34
N LEU A 66 -7.72 5.76 -15.38
CA LEU A 66 -8.92 5.90 -16.21
C LEU A 66 -9.91 6.95 -15.70
N GLU A 67 -9.83 7.33 -14.43
CA GLU A 67 -10.70 8.34 -13.82
C GLU A 67 -10.26 9.77 -14.19
N ASN A 68 -8.97 9.92 -14.55
CA ASN A 68 -8.32 11.21 -14.75
C ASN A 68 -7.94 11.51 -16.22
N THR A 69 -8.33 10.67 -17.18
CA THR A 69 -7.88 10.77 -18.59
C THR A 69 -8.20 12.09 -19.26
N ASP A 70 -9.26 12.75 -18.82
CA ASP A 70 -9.67 14.04 -19.37
C ASP A 70 -8.89 15.21 -18.78
N LEU A 71 -8.15 15.02 -17.69
CA LEU A 71 -7.45 16.07 -16.95
C LEU A 71 -5.93 15.93 -17.01
N ILE A 72 -5.42 14.70 -16.92
CA ILE A 72 -3.99 14.39 -16.87
C ILE A 72 -3.71 12.98 -17.41
N TYR A 73 -2.61 12.85 -18.14
CA TYR A 73 -2.10 11.58 -18.66
C TYR A 73 -0.61 11.41 -18.28
N LEU A 74 -0.23 10.17 -17.96
CA LEU A 74 1.15 9.81 -17.64
C LEU A 74 1.74 8.91 -18.74
N ASN A 75 2.76 9.41 -19.44
CA ASN A 75 3.49 8.66 -20.47
C ASN A 75 4.49 7.68 -19.84
N THR A 76 5.27 8.14 -18.86
CA THR A 76 6.20 7.31 -18.09
C THR A 76 6.36 7.82 -16.66
N PRO A 77 6.45 6.93 -15.66
CA PRO A 77 6.30 5.48 -15.76
C PRO A 77 4.85 5.04 -16.04
N ARG A 78 4.64 3.95 -16.79
CA ARG A 78 3.33 3.28 -16.92
C ARG A 78 3.01 2.50 -15.64
N PRO A 79 1.74 2.14 -15.39
CA PRO A 79 1.37 1.32 -14.25
C PRO A 79 2.19 0.04 -14.13
N ASN A 80 2.59 -0.27 -12.90
CA ASN A 80 3.46 -1.38 -12.49
C ASN A 80 4.86 -1.39 -13.11
N GLN A 81 5.25 -0.35 -13.88
CA GLN A 81 6.57 -0.26 -14.48
C GLN A 81 7.67 -0.30 -13.41
N VAL A 82 8.75 -0.99 -13.73
CA VAL A 82 9.93 -1.05 -12.87
C VAL A 82 10.73 0.25 -12.99
N ILE A 83 10.87 0.98 -11.89
CA ILE A 83 11.61 2.24 -11.78
C ILE A 83 12.93 2.07 -11.03
N LYS A 84 13.92 2.88 -11.41
CA LYS A 84 15.25 2.99 -10.79
C LYS A 84 15.48 4.44 -10.39
N SER A 85 16.27 4.68 -9.36
CA SER A 85 16.61 6.03 -8.92
C SER A 85 17.87 6.55 -9.63
N PRO A 86 17.90 7.80 -10.12
CA PRO A 86 16.74 8.67 -10.35
C PRO A 86 15.92 8.21 -11.57
N PHE A 87 14.65 8.63 -11.64
CA PHE A 87 13.81 8.41 -12.81
C PHE A 87 13.09 9.69 -13.24
N ILE A 88 12.74 9.70 -14.53
CA ILE A 88 12.01 10.79 -15.16
C ILE A 88 10.53 10.41 -15.24
N ILE A 89 9.70 11.39 -14.91
CA ILE A 89 8.25 11.36 -15.01
C ILE A 89 7.87 12.28 -16.17
N LEU A 90 7.19 11.74 -17.17
CA LEU A 90 6.70 12.50 -18.33
C LEU A 90 5.21 12.25 -18.49
N GLY A 91 4.49 13.32 -18.83
CA GLY A 91 3.06 13.26 -19.07
C GLY A 91 2.55 14.56 -19.66
N GLU A 92 1.24 14.67 -19.73
CA GLU A 92 0.56 15.89 -20.14
C GLU A 92 -0.61 16.14 -19.19
N ALA A 93 -0.85 17.40 -18.83
CA ALA A 93 -1.98 17.78 -17.98
C ALA A 93 -2.65 19.03 -18.52
N ARG A 94 -3.94 19.20 -18.27
CA ARG A 94 -4.65 20.45 -18.58
C ARG A 94 -4.17 21.57 -17.66
N GLY A 95 -4.33 22.81 -18.10
CA GLY A 95 -3.82 23.98 -17.37
C GLY A 95 -4.27 24.10 -15.92
N GLY A 96 -5.50 23.66 -15.61
CA GLY A 96 -6.02 23.65 -14.23
C GLY A 96 -5.29 22.72 -13.27
N TRP A 97 -4.41 21.83 -13.76
CA TRP A 97 -3.56 20.98 -12.93
C TRP A 97 -2.35 21.74 -12.35
N TYR A 98 -1.91 22.78 -13.05
CA TYR A 98 -0.74 23.58 -12.71
C TYR A 98 -1.09 24.79 -11.85
N PHE A 99 -0.13 25.20 -11.03
CA PHE A 99 -0.08 26.53 -10.44
C PHE A 99 1.35 27.03 -10.56
N GLU A 100 1.54 28.26 -11.04
CA GLU A 100 2.88 28.80 -11.34
C GLU A 100 3.71 27.87 -12.25
N GLY A 101 3.04 27.19 -13.19
CA GLY A 101 3.66 26.29 -14.15
C GLY A 101 4.19 24.98 -13.58
N ASN A 102 3.82 24.62 -12.35
CA ASN A 102 4.23 23.35 -11.74
C ASN A 102 3.13 22.72 -10.87
N PHE A 103 3.34 21.46 -10.50
CA PHE A 103 2.51 20.75 -9.53
C PHE A 103 3.28 19.67 -8.77
N PRO A 104 2.82 19.27 -7.56
CA PRO A 104 3.55 18.31 -6.72
C PRO A 104 3.49 16.87 -7.25
N VAL A 105 4.62 16.18 -7.17
CA VAL A 105 4.74 14.74 -7.41
C VAL A 105 5.30 14.05 -6.17
N VAL A 106 4.70 12.93 -5.80
CA VAL A 106 4.99 12.20 -4.56
C VAL A 106 5.17 10.72 -4.90
N LEU A 107 6.20 10.11 -4.34
CA LEU A 107 6.45 8.68 -4.46
C LEU A 107 6.33 8.04 -3.08
N THR A 108 5.51 7.01 -2.98
CA THR A 108 5.29 6.26 -1.74
C THR A 108 5.80 4.82 -1.86
N ASP A 109 6.12 4.21 -0.72
CA ASP A 109 6.37 2.77 -0.63
C ASP A 109 5.06 1.96 -0.54
N TRP A 110 5.19 0.65 -0.33
CA TRP A 110 4.09 -0.31 -0.24
C TRP A 110 3.07 -0.04 0.88
N ASN A 111 3.43 0.75 1.91
CA ASN A 111 2.56 1.10 3.04
C ASN A 111 2.05 2.55 2.99
N GLY A 112 2.40 3.30 1.92
CA GLY A 112 2.02 4.69 1.76
C GLY A 112 3.01 5.69 2.36
N LEU A 113 4.14 5.25 2.92
CA LEU A 113 5.18 6.17 3.39
C LEU A 113 5.77 6.91 2.21
N ILE A 114 5.78 8.24 2.28
CA ILE A 114 6.43 9.10 1.29
C ILE A 114 7.95 8.88 1.36
N ILE A 115 8.54 8.45 0.24
CA ILE A 115 9.97 8.17 0.11
C ILE A 115 10.70 9.15 -0.83
N ALA A 116 9.96 9.89 -1.65
CA ALA A 116 10.47 11.02 -2.42
C ALA A 116 9.34 11.99 -2.79
N GLU A 117 9.66 13.27 -2.90
CA GLU A 117 8.76 14.33 -3.34
C GLU A 117 9.51 15.28 -4.27
N GLY A 118 8.78 15.92 -5.17
CA GLY A 118 9.32 16.87 -6.13
C GLY A 118 8.22 17.63 -6.85
N LEU A 119 8.62 18.39 -7.88
CA LEU A 119 7.71 19.18 -8.70
C LEU A 119 7.81 18.73 -10.16
N ALA A 120 6.66 18.59 -10.81
CA ALA A 120 6.57 18.49 -12.26
C ALA A 120 6.39 19.88 -12.85
N PHE A 121 7.23 20.21 -13.82
CA PHE A 121 7.24 21.51 -14.50
C PHE A 121 6.62 21.40 -15.88
N ALA A 122 5.70 22.32 -16.19
CA ALA A 122 5.16 22.49 -17.53
C ALA A 122 6.28 22.82 -18.53
N LYS A 123 6.19 22.26 -19.74
CA LYS A 123 7.11 22.50 -20.85
C LYS A 123 6.58 23.51 -21.88
N GLY A 124 5.55 24.26 -21.52
CA GLY A 124 4.93 25.28 -22.36
C GLY A 124 3.98 26.17 -21.58
N GLU A 125 3.19 26.95 -22.32
CA GLU A 125 2.15 27.82 -21.76
C GLU A 125 1.07 26.97 -21.07
N TRP A 126 1.02 27.06 -19.74
CA TRP A 126 0.15 26.23 -18.91
C TRP A 126 -1.22 26.85 -18.65
N MET A 127 -1.40 28.16 -18.88
CA MET A 127 -2.70 28.83 -18.70
C MET A 127 -3.66 28.55 -19.87
N THR A 128 -3.91 27.28 -20.16
CA THR A 128 -4.73 26.84 -21.30
C THR A 128 -5.67 25.71 -20.90
N THR A 129 -6.72 25.50 -21.70
CA THR A 129 -7.58 24.32 -21.56
C THR A 129 -6.95 23.08 -22.18
N GLU A 130 -5.95 23.23 -23.04
CA GLU A 130 -5.33 22.12 -23.76
C GLU A 130 -4.37 21.33 -22.87
N PHE A 131 -3.99 20.14 -23.35
CA PHE A 131 -2.96 19.34 -22.72
C PHE A 131 -1.60 20.01 -22.90
N VAL A 132 -0.90 20.19 -21.79
CA VAL A 132 0.43 20.78 -21.72
C VAL A 132 1.38 19.73 -21.17
N PRO A 133 2.50 19.43 -21.86
CA PRO A 133 3.47 18.46 -21.37
C PRO A 133 4.13 18.91 -20.08
N PHE A 134 4.42 17.96 -19.19
CA PHE A 134 5.21 18.17 -17.98
C PHE A 134 6.37 17.19 -17.88
N GLU A 135 7.37 17.58 -17.09
CA GLU A 135 8.49 16.72 -16.70
C GLU A 135 8.83 16.92 -15.22
N ALA A 136 9.10 15.82 -14.53
CA ALA A 136 9.75 15.80 -13.23
C ALA A 136 10.87 14.77 -13.22
N GLU A 137 11.86 14.99 -12.36
CA GLU A 137 12.85 13.98 -11.99
C GLU A 137 12.74 13.73 -10.49
N LEU A 138 12.64 12.44 -10.11
CA LEU A 138 12.63 12.04 -8.70
C LEU A 138 13.79 11.09 -8.41
N ALA A 139 14.54 11.43 -7.36
CA ALA A 139 15.53 10.56 -6.76
C ALA A 139 14.97 9.99 -5.45
N PHE A 140 15.14 8.69 -5.25
CA PHE A 140 14.68 7.98 -4.06
C PHE A 140 15.70 6.92 -3.60
N LYS A 141 15.54 6.43 -2.37
CA LYS A 141 16.23 5.24 -1.87
C LYS A 141 15.33 4.04 -2.04
N THR A 142 15.83 2.95 -2.64
CA THR A 142 15.06 1.74 -2.88
C THR A 142 14.53 1.16 -1.55
N PRO A 143 13.22 0.90 -1.42
CA PRO A 143 12.66 0.24 -0.24
C PRO A 143 13.20 -1.19 -0.08
N ILE A 144 13.51 -1.56 1.17
CA ILE A 144 14.20 -2.81 1.53
C ILE A 144 13.23 -4.00 1.65
N TYR A 145 11.99 -3.75 2.07
CA TYR A 145 11.05 -4.82 2.45
C TYR A 145 10.18 -5.33 1.29
N LYS A 146 9.46 -4.43 0.63
CA LYS A 146 8.68 -4.73 -0.58
C LYS A 146 9.06 -3.79 -1.70
N ASN A 147 8.85 -4.26 -2.92
CA ASN A 147 9.21 -3.55 -4.13
C ASN A 147 8.03 -2.88 -4.81
N ASN A 148 6.85 -2.80 -4.21
CA ASN A 148 5.71 -2.06 -4.74
C ASN A 148 5.56 -0.70 -4.05
N GLY A 149 4.98 0.28 -4.76
CA GLY A 149 4.68 1.62 -4.26
C GLY A 149 3.72 2.35 -5.19
N SER A 150 3.46 3.63 -4.90
CA SER A 150 2.59 4.47 -5.73
C SER A 150 3.29 5.78 -6.10
N LEU A 151 3.21 6.15 -7.37
CA LEU A 151 3.52 7.48 -7.85
C LEU A 151 2.23 8.31 -7.88
N ILE A 152 2.23 9.46 -7.22
CA ILE A 152 1.07 10.32 -7.01
C ILE A 152 1.38 11.70 -7.59
N LEU A 153 0.64 12.12 -8.61
CA LEU A 153 0.70 13.45 -9.20
C LEU A 153 -0.47 14.24 -8.65
N LYS A 154 -0.20 15.23 -7.80
CA LYS A 154 -1.24 16.02 -7.14
C LYS A 154 -1.54 17.25 -7.98
N LYS A 155 -2.82 17.57 -8.19
CA LYS A 155 -3.24 18.85 -8.73
C LYS A 155 -2.80 19.96 -7.77
N SER A 156 -2.27 21.05 -8.32
CA SER A 156 -1.94 22.21 -7.49
C SER A 156 -3.20 22.84 -6.89
N ASN A 157 -3.22 22.99 -5.57
CA ASN A 157 -4.33 23.59 -4.82
C ASN A 157 -3.84 24.68 -3.85
N PRO A 158 -3.54 25.90 -4.34
CA PRO A 158 -3.07 27.00 -3.49
C PRO A 158 -4.08 27.44 -2.43
N SER A 159 -5.37 27.21 -2.67
CA SER A 159 -6.44 27.54 -1.71
C SER A 159 -6.51 26.58 -0.52
N GLY A 160 -5.94 25.38 -0.65
CA GLY A 160 -6.04 24.32 0.37
C GLY A 160 -7.47 23.81 0.62
N LEU A 161 -8.42 24.11 -0.28
CA LEU A 161 -9.81 23.69 -0.16
C LEU A 161 -9.98 22.25 -0.67
N PRO A 162 -10.59 21.33 0.10
CA PRO A 162 -10.73 19.93 -0.31
C PRO A 162 -11.46 19.74 -1.65
N GLU A 163 -12.39 20.62 -2.00
CA GLU A 163 -13.12 20.53 -3.27
C GLU A 163 -12.23 20.71 -4.51
N ASN A 164 -11.05 21.31 -4.33
CA ASN A 164 -10.07 21.55 -5.39
C ASN A 164 -8.96 20.50 -5.43
N ASP A 165 -8.92 19.59 -4.46
CA ASP A 165 -7.94 18.49 -4.42
C ASP A 165 -8.26 17.46 -5.49
N ASP A 166 -7.24 17.08 -6.24
CA ASP A 166 -7.31 15.99 -7.20
C ASP A 166 -5.93 15.32 -7.33
N ALA A 167 -5.89 14.04 -7.70
CA ALA A 167 -4.65 13.30 -7.81
C ALA A 167 -4.74 12.16 -8.80
N LEU A 168 -3.68 11.98 -9.58
CA LEU A 168 -3.43 10.79 -10.38
C LEU A 168 -2.47 9.87 -9.60
N GLU A 169 -2.94 8.67 -9.27
CA GLU A 169 -2.21 7.64 -8.53
C GLU A 169 -1.92 6.46 -9.44
N ILE A 170 -0.64 6.15 -9.63
CA ILE A 170 -0.16 5.08 -10.51
C ILE A 170 0.71 4.11 -9.70
N PRO A 171 0.38 2.80 -9.67
CA PRO A 171 1.23 1.84 -8.99
C PRO A 171 2.56 1.70 -9.74
N VAL A 172 3.67 1.59 -9.01
CA VAL A 172 5.02 1.40 -9.55
C VAL A 172 5.73 0.26 -8.84
N THR A 173 6.75 -0.29 -9.49
CA THR A 173 7.61 -1.33 -8.91
C THR A 173 9.04 -0.81 -8.82
N PHE A 174 9.70 -0.97 -7.68
CA PHE A 174 11.11 -0.60 -7.51
C PHE A 174 12.02 -1.72 -8.03
N ALA A 175 13.01 -1.35 -8.85
CA ALA A 175 14.10 -2.26 -9.17
C ALA A 175 14.88 -2.59 -7.90
N GLN A 176 14.75 -3.81 -7.41
CA GLN A 176 15.59 -4.31 -6.33
C GLN A 176 17.01 -4.45 -6.91
N ASN A 177 17.95 -3.66 -6.38
CA ASN A 177 19.37 -3.93 -6.63
C ASN A 177 19.62 -5.34 -6.08
N GLY A 178 20.12 -6.25 -6.92
CA GLY A 178 20.19 -7.68 -6.63
C GLY A 178 21.14 -8.05 -5.49
N GLU A 179 20.80 -7.70 -4.25
CA GLU A 179 21.31 -8.37 -3.08
C GLU A 179 20.60 -9.72 -3.01
N SER A 180 21.33 -10.76 -3.45
CA SER A 180 20.96 -12.16 -3.31
C SER A 180 20.50 -12.42 -1.88
N TRP A 181 19.27 -12.92 -1.74
CA TRP A 181 18.82 -13.54 -0.50
C TRP A 181 19.78 -14.68 -0.17
N THR A 182 20.71 -14.45 0.76
CA THR A 182 21.53 -15.52 1.32
C THR A 182 20.59 -16.42 2.11
N ALA A 183 20.51 -17.70 1.76
CA ALA A 183 19.75 -18.66 2.54
C ALA A 183 20.38 -18.74 3.94
N CYS A 184 19.66 -18.25 4.95
CA CYS A 184 20.18 -18.19 6.31
C CYS A 184 20.22 -19.58 6.96
N SER A 185 21.18 -19.79 7.86
CA SER A 185 21.24 -21.01 8.66
C SER A 185 20.03 -21.10 9.60
N GLY A 186 19.53 -22.33 9.81
CA GLY A 186 18.33 -22.62 10.62
C GLY A 186 18.57 -22.62 12.13
N GLU A 187 19.37 -21.69 12.64
CA GLU A 187 19.66 -21.55 14.07
C GLU A 187 18.58 -20.73 14.76
N ALA A 188 18.29 -21.04 16.02
CA ALA A 188 17.32 -20.30 16.83
C ALA A 188 18.00 -19.66 18.05
N LYS A 189 17.74 -18.38 18.30
CA LYS A 189 18.15 -17.65 19.49
C LYS A 189 16.99 -17.65 20.49
N LEU A 190 17.26 -18.07 21.73
CA LEU A 190 16.29 -18.01 22.82
C LEU A 190 16.17 -16.57 23.33
N CYS A 191 14.92 -16.16 23.55
CA CYS A 191 14.55 -14.85 23.99
C CYS A 191 14.27 -14.80 25.51
N PRO A 192 14.32 -13.61 26.14
CA PRO A 192 14.07 -13.47 27.58
C PRO A 192 12.66 -13.92 28.03
N ASP A 193 11.70 -13.90 27.12
CA ASP A 193 10.32 -14.38 27.31
C ASP A 193 10.14 -15.89 27.08
N GLY A 194 11.22 -16.61 26.78
CA GLY A 194 11.20 -18.05 26.51
C GLY A 194 10.83 -18.43 25.07
N SER A 195 10.55 -17.45 24.20
CA SER A 195 10.37 -17.70 22.76
C SER A 195 11.71 -17.93 22.04
N ALA A 196 11.66 -18.31 20.76
CA ALA A 196 12.86 -18.52 19.94
C ALA A 196 12.72 -17.85 18.57
N VAL A 197 13.79 -17.20 18.11
CA VAL A 197 13.82 -16.43 16.85
C VAL A 197 14.92 -16.94 15.92
N GLY A 198 14.61 -17.03 14.62
CA GLY A 198 15.56 -17.44 13.57
C GLY A 198 16.36 -16.27 12.99
N ARG A 199 17.26 -16.56 12.04
CA ARG A 199 17.96 -15.55 11.25
C ARG A 199 17.09 -15.02 10.09
N ALA A 200 17.12 -13.71 9.84
CA ALA A 200 16.36 -13.03 8.80
C ALA A 200 17.16 -11.86 8.18
N GLY A 201 16.68 -11.34 7.04
CA GLY A 201 17.27 -10.19 6.34
C GLY A 201 18.49 -10.52 5.46
N PRO A 202 19.00 -9.53 4.70
CA PRO A 202 20.09 -9.73 3.73
C PRO A 202 21.41 -10.18 4.37
N ASN A 203 21.61 -9.86 5.64
CA ASN A 203 22.81 -10.21 6.42
C ASN A 203 22.62 -11.44 7.34
N CYS A 204 21.47 -12.12 7.30
CA CYS A 204 21.16 -13.28 8.15
C CYS A 204 21.41 -13.06 9.65
N GLU A 205 20.90 -11.94 10.16
CA GLU A 205 20.95 -11.60 11.58
C GLU A 205 19.75 -12.20 12.33
N PHE A 206 19.88 -12.49 13.63
CA PHE A 206 18.74 -13.00 14.42
C PHE A 206 17.62 -11.95 14.48
N ALA A 207 16.40 -12.37 14.14
CA ALA A 207 15.20 -11.56 14.30
C ALA A 207 15.00 -11.13 15.76
N PHE A 208 14.23 -10.06 15.97
CA PHE A 208 14.01 -9.51 17.31
C PHE A 208 13.09 -10.42 18.15
N CYS A 209 13.36 -10.46 19.46
CA CYS A 209 12.59 -11.26 20.41
C CYS A 209 11.17 -10.70 20.63
N PRO A 210 10.12 -11.55 20.66
CA PRO A 210 8.72 -11.12 20.74
C PRO A 210 8.27 -10.46 22.06
N ASN A 211 9.19 -10.07 22.96
CA ASN A 211 8.88 -9.19 24.10
C ASN A 211 9.97 -8.15 24.41
N THR A 212 10.80 -7.82 23.41
CA THR A 212 11.36 -6.46 23.25
C THR A 212 10.49 -5.70 22.24
N GLY A 213 9.15 -5.80 22.42
CA GLY A 213 8.15 -5.77 21.35
C GLY A 213 8.19 -4.55 20.42
N GLY A 214 7.93 -4.68 19.13
CA GLY A 214 7.51 -5.84 18.32
C GLY A 214 7.29 -5.35 16.88
N GLU A 215 7.57 -6.21 15.90
CA GLU A 215 7.41 -5.89 14.48
C GLU A 215 5.92 -5.74 14.08
N ASN A 216 5.63 -4.70 13.31
CA ASN A 216 4.45 -4.46 12.46
C ASN A 216 3.17 -5.29 12.73
N ILE A 217 2.21 -4.58 13.35
CA ILE A 217 0.73 -4.67 13.31
C ILE A 217 0.05 -5.17 14.62
N LEU A 218 -0.50 -4.17 15.36
CA LEU A 218 -1.45 -4.16 16.53
C LEU A 218 -0.87 -4.12 17.97
N PRO A 219 -1.56 -3.44 18.91
CA PRO A 219 -1.84 -2.00 18.94
C PRO A 219 -0.59 -1.24 19.40
N PHE A 220 -0.44 0.01 18.97
CA PHE A 220 0.48 0.89 19.69
C PHE A 220 -0.04 1.00 21.14
N ASP A 221 0.84 0.91 22.15
CA ASP A 221 0.51 1.23 23.56
C ASP A 221 0.35 2.75 23.77
N SER A 222 0.30 3.48 22.65
CA SER A 222 0.03 4.90 22.52
C SER A 222 -1.10 5.07 21.51
N GLY A 223 -1.76 6.21 21.55
CA GLY A 223 -2.87 6.49 20.66
C GLY A 223 -3.69 7.65 21.17
N VAL A 224 -4.81 7.84 20.50
CA VAL A 224 -5.80 8.84 20.89
C VAL A 224 -7.09 8.13 21.27
N TYR A 225 -7.69 8.59 22.36
CA TYR A 225 -9.02 8.20 22.76
C TYR A 225 -9.79 9.46 23.16
N GLY A 226 -11.10 9.43 22.97
CA GLY A 226 -11.94 10.58 23.28
C GLY A 226 -13.40 10.29 23.03
N THR A 227 -14.19 11.34 23.14
CA THR A 227 -15.63 11.31 22.91
C THR A 227 -16.00 12.38 21.89
N VAL A 228 -16.71 12.00 20.84
CA VAL A 228 -17.27 12.91 19.86
C VAL A 228 -18.61 13.41 20.39
N LEU A 229 -18.70 14.73 20.55
CA LEU A 229 -19.91 15.43 20.95
C LEU A 229 -20.36 16.35 19.81
N LEU A 230 -21.66 16.46 19.61
CA LEU A 230 -22.29 17.36 18.66
C LEU A 230 -23.00 18.47 19.43
N GLY A 231 -22.59 19.72 19.21
CA GLY A 231 -23.22 20.88 19.82
C GLY A 231 -22.79 22.24 19.25
N PRO A 232 -23.47 23.33 19.66
CA PRO A 232 -24.68 23.34 20.49
C PRO A 232 -25.93 22.99 19.67
N ILE A 233 -26.85 22.24 20.28
CA ILE A 233 -28.11 21.83 19.64
C ILE A 233 -29.10 23.00 19.52
N CYS A 234 -28.82 24.10 20.22
CA CYS A 234 -29.66 25.29 20.29
C CYS A 234 -28.92 26.51 19.70
N PRO A 235 -29.64 27.47 19.10
CA PRO A 235 -29.04 28.67 18.52
C PRO A 235 -28.30 29.58 19.50
N VAL A 236 -28.61 29.52 20.81
CA VAL A 236 -28.04 30.39 21.86
C VAL A 236 -27.80 29.58 23.15
N ILE A 237 -26.57 29.67 23.68
CA ILE A 237 -26.16 29.09 24.96
C ILE A 237 -26.65 29.99 26.11
N LYS A 238 -27.25 29.41 27.17
CA LYS A 238 -27.76 30.13 28.34
C LYS A 238 -26.91 29.85 29.58
N ASP A 239 -26.88 30.80 30.53
CA ASP A 239 -26.32 30.63 31.88
C ASP A 239 -27.45 30.87 32.91
N PRO A 240 -27.86 29.86 33.70
CA PRO A 240 -27.31 28.51 33.78
C PRO A 240 -27.59 27.65 32.54
N SER A 241 -26.78 26.62 32.32
CA SER A 241 -26.90 25.72 31.15
C SER A 241 -28.28 25.07 31.09
N ASP A 242 -28.89 25.07 29.90
CA ASP A 242 -30.15 24.39 29.63
C ASP A 242 -29.85 22.91 29.32
N PRO A 243 -30.25 21.94 30.16
CA PRO A 243 -29.91 20.52 29.96
C PRO A 243 -30.42 19.95 28.63
N ALA A 244 -31.48 20.53 28.06
CA ALA A 244 -31.99 20.11 26.76
C ALA A 244 -31.06 20.50 25.59
N CYS A 245 -30.17 21.48 25.83
CA CYS A 245 -29.26 22.07 24.86
C CYS A 245 -27.79 21.67 25.07
N GLU A 246 -27.48 20.79 26.03
CA GLU A 246 -26.13 20.25 26.24
C GLU A 246 -25.66 19.45 25.02
N ASP A 247 -24.34 19.46 24.78
CA ASP A 247 -23.72 18.70 23.70
C ASP A 247 -24.04 17.21 23.86
N LYS A 248 -24.44 16.57 22.75
CA LYS A 248 -24.83 15.15 22.78
C LYS A 248 -23.78 14.26 22.13
N PRO A 249 -23.58 13.03 22.63
CA PRO A 249 -22.82 12.02 21.93
C PRO A 249 -23.21 11.85 20.46
N TYR A 250 -22.21 11.69 19.60
CA TYR A 250 -22.42 11.53 18.17
C TYR A 250 -21.57 10.39 17.59
N ALA A 251 -22.25 9.39 17.02
CA ALA A 251 -21.63 8.28 16.32
C ALA A 251 -21.21 8.71 14.91
N THR A 252 -19.92 8.67 14.61
CA THR A 252 -19.34 9.09 13.32
C THR A 252 -18.00 8.40 13.07
N ILE A 253 -17.41 8.67 11.91
CA ILE A 253 -16.09 8.12 11.54
C ILE A 253 -15.01 9.10 11.98
N VAL A 254 -14.06 8.61 12.79
CA VAL A 254 -12.85 9.33 13.19
C VAL A 254 -11.66 8.82 12.37
N ARG A 255 -10.95 9.74 11.70
CA ARG A 255 -9.78 9.46 10.87
C ARG A 255 -8.55 10.16 11.44
N ALA A 256 -7.45 9.43 11.59
CA ALA A 256 -6.15 9.99 11.96
C ALA A 256 -5.27 10.11 10.71
N ILE A 257 -4.67 11.29 10.45
CA ILE A 257 -4.16 11.61 9.11
C ILE A 257 -2.65 11.80 9.00
N ARG A 258 -1.81 11.99 10.01
CA ARG A 258 -0.39 12.37 9.79
C ARG A 258 -0.25 13.76 9.18
N LEU A 259 0.39 14.65 9.93
CA LEU A 259 0.66 16.01 9.49
C LEU A 259 1.48 16.00 8.19
N GLY A 260 0.96 16.64 7.13
CA GLY A 260 1.57 16.67 5.80
C GLY A 260 1.06 15.63 4.80
N SER A 261 0.25 14.65 5.23
CA SER A 261 -0.39 13.69 4.32
C SER A 261 -1.68 14.23 3.70
N PRO A 262 -2.06 13.79 2.49
CA PRO A 262 -3.37 14.09 1.92
C PRO A 262 -4.50 13.57 2.81
N LYS A 263 -5.59 14.36 2.95
CA LYS A 263 -6.77 13.94 3.71
C LYS A 263 -7.48 12.70 3.13
N SER A 264 -7.23 12.40 1.86
CA SER A 264 -7.72 11.20 1.17
C SER A 264 -7.03 9.90 1.61
N SER A 265 -5.90 9.96 2.31
CA SER A 265 -5.14 8.79 2.76
C SER A 265 -5.03 8.76 4.29
N PRO A 266 -6.12 8.41 5.01
CA PRO A 266 -6.07 8.32 6.47
C PRO A 266 -5.15 7.19 6.90
N PHE A 267 -4.23 7.48 7.83
CA PHE A 267 -3.34 6.48 8.43
C PHE A 267 -4.15 5.39 9.16
N ALA A 268 -5.21 5.80 9.85
CA ALA A 268 -6.12 4.89 10.52
C ALA A 268 -7.53 5.49 10.61
N THR A 269 -8.53 4.62 10.60
CA THR A 269 -9.95 4.99 10.64
C THR A 269 -10.66 4.13 11.68
N VAL A 270 -11.53 4.74 12.49
CA VAL A 270 -12.38 4.05 13.47
C VAL A 270 -13.78 4.66 13.47
N GLU A 271 -14.80 3.85 13.73
CA GLU A 271 -16.16 4.34 14.00
C GLU A 271 -16.33 4.58 15.50
N SER A 272 -16.86 5.74 15.89
CA SER A 272 -17.24 5.98 17.29
C SER A 272 -18.53 5.23 17.64
N ASP A 273 -18.65 4.84 18.90
CA ASP A 273 -19.85 4.15 19.41
C ASP A 273 -21.05 5.11 19.58
N LYS A 274 -22.18 4.57 20.07
CA LYS A 274 -23.42 5.35 20.26
C LYS A 274 -23.29 6.41 21.34
N GLU A 275 -22.32 6.24 22.23
CA GLU A 275 -21.93 7.16 23.27
C GLU A 275 -20.81 8.11 22.80
N GLY A 276 -20.49 8.11 21.50
CA GLY A 276 -19.50 8.96 20.86
C GLY A 276 -18.05 8.58 21.19
N GLY A 277 -17.83 7.51 21.95
CA GLY A 277 -16.53 7.02 22.35
C GLY A 277 -15.74 6.45 21.17
N TYR A 278 -14.46 6.78 21.10
CA TYR A 278 -13.54 6.15 20.17
C TYR A 278 -12.18 5.91 20.81
N LYS A 279 -11.48 4.89 20.31
CA LYS A 279 -10.08 4.61 20.63
C LYS A 279 -9.35 4.22 19.36
N LEU A 280 -8.24 4.89 19.09
CA LEU A 280 -7.46 4.68 17.88
C LEU A 280 -5.99 4.52 18.28
N SER A 281 -5.43 3.36 17.97
CA SER A 281 -4.03 3.05 18.28
C SER A 281 -3.14 3.75 17.26
N LEU A 282 -2.26 4.64 17.72
CA LEU A 282 -1.34 5.39 16.86
C LEU A 282 0.09 5.30 17.41
N PRO A 283 1.10 5.18 16.53
CA PRO A 283 2.47 5.40 16.97
C PRO A 283 2.66 6.86 17.35
N PRO A 284 3.61 7.20 18.24
CA PRO A 284 3.97 8.59 18.49
C PRO A 284 4.30 9.33 17.19
N GLY A 285 3.79 10.54 17.03
CA GLY A 285 3.94 11.35 15.83
C GLY A 285 2.93 12.50 15.77
N GLU A 286 2.99 13.30 14.72
CA GLU A 286 2.04 14.39 14.46
C GLU A 286 0.98 13.90 13.48
N TYR A 287 -0.31 14.01 13.84
CA TYR A 287 -1.45 13.44 13.12
C TYR A 287 -2.53 14.43 12.75
#